data_AF-A0A2E8U5U4-F1
#
_entry.id   AF-A0A2E8U5U4-F1
#
_cell.length_a   1.000
_cell.length_b   1.000
_cell.length_c   1.000
_cell.angle_alpha   90.00
_cell.angle_beta   90.00
_cell.angle_gamma   90.00
#
_symmetry.space_group_name_H-M   'P 1'
#
loop_
_entity.id
_entity.type
_entity.pdbx_description
1 polymer ?
#
loop_
_entity_poly.entity_id
_entity_poly.type
_entity_poly.pdbx_seq_one_letter_code
_entity_poly.pdbx_strand_id
1 'polypeptide(L)'
;MQSASEYLSLPQPDRSDHLWRYTPWRRIHPTGDVSEVPEVGSAAVSITKLDGSPAPEGVSLERTESKLVDLPDSDPVTLAFLGAVTVTSGWEFKVDSKFNSDMPLLLDIDTGEGSSAVHLNLDIGSLSELELITRVRGEGDWFGLLRTGEIGTGSVMNDIVVGLMRQGTMLRVDSMDIGRDAQVRAGTVSSGSDRTKADLRYLLKEIGGSVRVLGSVLGAGSMHLDHHVEILHDAPETFSRLSWHSACGGGSRTVGTGMLKVMDGSKGADAAQIFHNLLLSDDAEADSIPELEVLEHEVVGCGHGTANGPIDEDQLFYLQARGLDPSEAKRVLIAAFLNSTLSDMGSEALHDWLIVLLSSELERLDSSIGN
;
A
#
# COMPACT_ATOMS: atom_id res chain seq x y z
N MET A 1 -19.95 -18.48 4.60
CA MET A 1 -20.38 -19.14 5.86
C MET A 1 -19.21 -19.58 6.72
N GLN A 2 -18.17 -20.22 6.17
CA GLN A 2 -17.00 -20.64 6.95
C GLN A 2 -16.20 -19.45 7.51
N SER A 3 -15.81 -18.47 6.68
CA SER A 3 -15.00 -17.31 7.12
C SER A 3 -15.70 -16.43 8.16
N ALA A 4 -17.02 -16.26 8.07
CA ALA A 4 -17.77 -15.50 9.07
C ALA A 4 -17.79 -16.21 10.44
N SER A 5 -18.02 -17.52 10.45
CA SER A 5 -17.95 -18.31 11.69
C SER A 5 -16.55 -18.36 12.27
N GLU A 6 -15.53 -18.41 11.40
CA GLU A 6 -14.12 -18.37 11.77
C GLU A 6 -13.77 -17.05 12.43
N TYR A 7 -14.05 -15.91 11.77
CA TYR A 7 -13.84 -14.58 12.33
C TYR A 7 -14.47 -14.42 13.71
N LEU A 8 -15.73 -14.81 13.86
CA LEU A 8 -16.46 -14.70 15.14
C LEU A 8 -15.92 -15.63 16.24
N SER A 9 -15.12 -16.63 15.90
CA SER A 9 -14.46 -17.53 16.86
C SER A 9 -13.08 -17.06 17.29
N LEU A 10 -12.46 -16.13 16.55
CA LEU A 10 -11.12 -15.64 16.85
C LEU A 10 -11.13 -14.74 18.09
N PRO A 11 -10.06 -14.76 18.90
CA PRO A 11 -9.89 -13.78 19.96
C PRO A 11 -9.76 -12.38 19.34
N GLN A 12 -10.24 -11.37 20.06
CA GLN A 12 -10.01 -9.99 19.64
C GLN A 12 -8.51 -9.69 19.74
N PRO A 13 -7.92 -9.08 18.70
CA PRO A 13 -6.52 -8.70 18.77
C PRO A 13 -6.36 -7.60 19.83
N ASP A 14 -5.29 -7.70 20.61
CA ASP A 14 -4.96 -6.72 21.63
C ASP A 14 -3.77 -5.86 21.19
N ARG A 15 -3.39 -4.88 22.02
CA ARG A 15 -2.33 -3.92 21.68
C ARG A 15 -0.91 -4.49 21.81
N SER A 16 -0.77 -5.72 22.27
CA SER A 16 0.53 -6.44 22.27
C SER A 16 0.83 -7.04 20.90
N ASP A 17 -0.18 -7.28 20.08
CA ASP A 17 0.00 -7.58 18.67
C ASP A 17 0.54 -6.33 17.95
N HIS A 18 1.66 -6.52 17.25
CA HIS A 18 2.36 -5.43 16.56
C HIS A 18 1.47 -4.79 15.49
N LEU A 19 0.63 -5.57 14.80
CA LEU A 19 -0.29 -5.06 13.79
C LEU A 19 -1.35 -4.13 14.39
N TRP A 20 -1.76 -4.37 15.64
CA TRP A 20 -2.90 -3.69 16.28
C TRP A 20 -2.53 -2.70 17.39
N ARG A 21 -1.23 -2.58 17.70
CA ARG A 21 -0.69 -1.72 18.78
C ARG A 21 -1.14 -0.26 18.69
N TYR A 22 -1.04 0.31 17.50
CA TYR A 22 -1.29 1.74 17.23
C TYR A 22 -2.74 2.01 16.81
N THR A 23 -3.38 1.01 16.18
CA THR A 23 -4.70 1.14 15.59
C THR A 23 -5.56 -0.06 15.94
N PRO A 24 -6.30 -0.05 17.06
CA PRO A 24 -7.07 -1.20 17.50
C PRO A 24 -8.16 -1.62 16.50
N TRP A 25 -8.41 -2.93 16.36
CA TRP A 25 -9.39 -3.48 15.41
C TRP A 25 -10.76 -2.79 15.47
N ARG A 26 -11.27 -2.54 16.68
CA ARG A 26 -12.54 -1.84 16.91
C ARG A 26 -12.64 -0.48 16.19
N ARG A 27 -11.53 0.22 15.98
CA ARG A 27 -11.48 1.52 15.29
C ARG A 27 -11.50 1.41 13.77
N ILE A 28 -11.24 0.21 13.24
CA ILE A 28 -11.20 -0.08 11.81
C ILE A 28 -12.44 -0.86 11.37
N HIS A 29 -13.03 -1.64 12.27
CA HIS A 29 -14.28 -2.35 12.01
C HIS A 29 -15.38 -1.38 11.54
N PRO A 30 -16.13 -1.69 10.46
CA PRO A 30 -17.11 -0.79 9.84
C PRO A 30 -18.18 -0.25 10.80
N THR A 31 -18.59 -1.03 11.79
CA THR A 31 -19.61 -0.66 12.79
C THR A 31 -19.05 -0.36 14.17
N GLY A 32 -17.76 -0.66 14.41
CA GLY A 32 -17.16 -0.63 15.74
C GLY A 32 -17.64 -1.71 16.72
N ASP A 33 -18.53 -2.62 16.30
CA ASP A 33 -18.86 -3.86 17.00
C ASP A 33 -18.12 -5.03 16.36
N VAL A 34 -17.03 -5.48 16.99
CA VAL A 34 -16.18 -6.56 16.46
C VAL A 34 -16.80 -7.96 16.64
N SER A 35 -17.99 -8.06 17.24
CA SER A 35 -18.71 -9.32 17.44
C SER A 35 -19.70 -9.65 16.32
N GLU A 36 -19.71 -8.88 15.24
CA GLU A 36 -20.55 -9.10 14.06
C GLU A 36 -19.74 -9.06 12.76
N VAL A 37 -20.33 -9.60 11.69
CA VAL A 37 -19.88 -9.39 10.31
C VAL A 37 -21.03 -8.68 9.61
N PRO A 38 -20.96 -7.35 9.40
CA PRO A 38 -22.05 -6.62 8.79
C PRO A 38 -22.15 -6.92 7.29
N GLU A 39 -23.33 -6.68 6.73
CA GLU A 39 -23.49 -6.65 5.28
C GLU A 39 -22.80 -5.41 4.71
N VAL A 40 -21.96 -5.61 3.70
CA VAL A 40 -21.31 -4.54 2.96
C VAL A 40 -21.68 -4.64 1.48
N GLY A 41 -21.70 -3.49 0.81
CA GLY A 41 -21.90 -3.42 -0.64
C GLY A 41 -20.69 -3.90 -1.43
N SER A 42 -20.81 -3.86 -2.76
CA SER A 42 -19.69 -4.09 -3.67
C SER A 42 -19.29 -2.79 -4.34
N ALA A 43 -17.99 -2.54 -4.44
CA ALA A 43 -17.46 -1.42 -5.24
C ALA A 43 -17.55 -1.74 -6.74
N ALA A 44 -17.63 -0.71 -7.57
CA ALA A 44 -17.51 -0.87 -9.01
C ALA A 44 -16.02 -1.00 -9.37
N VAL A 45 -15.69 -1.99 -10.22
CA VAL A 45 -14.31 -2.25 -10.64
C VAL A 45 -14.25 -2.27 -12.16
N SER A 46 -13.25 -1.62 -12.73
CA SER A 46 -13.00 -1.59 -14.17
C SER A 46 -11.51 -1.57 -14.48
N ILE A 47 -11.14 -1.98 -15.70
CA ILE A 47 -9.75 -2.00 -16.18
C ILE A 47 -9.65 -1.29 -17.53
N THR A 48 -8.67 -0.42 -17.66
CA THR A 48 -8.31 0.31 -18.89
C THR A 48 -6.80 0.43 -18.98
N LYS A 49 -6.28 0.99 -20.07
CA LYS A 49 -4.95 1.59 -20.06
C LYS A 49 -5.02 2.99 -19.45
N LEU A 50 -3.89 3.53 -19.03
CA LEU A 50 -3.80 4.86 -18.41
C LEU A 50 -4.32 6.00 -19.31
N ASP A 51 -4.24 5.83 -20.64
CA ASP A 51 -4.79 6.76 -21.63
C ASP A 51 -6.32 6.63 -21.85
N GLY A 52 -6.98 5.72 -21.13
CA GLY A 52 -8.41 5.44 -21.22
C GLY A 52 -8.80 4.48 -22.34
N SER A 53 -7.85 3.97 -23.14
CA SER A 53 -8.13 2.93 -24.11
C SER A 53 -8.43 1.58 -23.42
N PRO A 54 -9.15 0.66 -24.09
CA PRO A 54 -9.47 -0.65 -23.51
C PRO A 54 -8.22 -1.46 -23.14
N ALA A 55 -8.37 -2.35 -22.15
CA ALA A 55 -7.33 -3.30 -21.78
C ALA A 55 -6.89 -4.12 -23.02
N PRO A 56 -5.58 -4.36 -23.20
CA PRO A 56 -5.06 -5.08 -24.36
C PRO A 56 -5.38 -6.58 -24.30
N GLU A 57 -5.20 -7.27 -25.43
CA GLU A 57 -5.24 -8.74 -25.47
C GLU A 57 -4.18 -9.34 -24.51
N GLY A 58 -4.53 -10.42 -23.83
CA GLY A 58 -3.69 -11.02 -22.78
C GLY A 58 -3.93 -10.47 -21.37
N VAL A 59 -4.85 -9.52 -21.21
CA VAL A 59 -5.31 -9.01 -19.91
C VAL A 59 -6.81 -9.27 -19.76
N SER A 60 -7.23 -9.84 -18.64
CA SER A 60 -8.64 -9.99 -18.30
C SER A 60 -8.96 -9.55 -16.88
N LEU A 61 -10.20 -9.10 -16.68
CA LEU A 61 -10.76 -8.76 -15.39
C LEU A 61 -12.17 -9.36 -15.32
N GLU A 62 -12.35 -10.37 -14.48
CA GLU A 62 -13.59 -11.15 -14.40
C GLU A 62 -14.10 -11.25 -12.97
N ARG A 63 -15.42 -11.35 -12.79
CA ARG A 63 -15.98 -11.66 -11.48
C ARG A 63 -15.71 -13.11 -11.13
N THR A 64 -15.31 -13.35 -9.89
CA THR A 64 -15.01 -14.69 -9.37
C THR A 64 -15.53 -14.84 -7.94
N GLU A 65 -15.59 -16.09 -7.47
CA GLU A 65 -15.76 -16.34 -6.05
C GLU A 65 -14.44 -16.06 -5.32
N SER A 66 -14.53 -15.38 -4.18
CA SER A 66 -13.36 -15.07 -3.36
C SER A 66 -12.68 -16.34 -2.86
N LYS A 67 -11.42 -16.54 -3.27
CA LYS A 67 -10.54 -17.62 -2.78
C LYS A 67 -9.44 -17.04 -1.93
N LEU A 68 -9.51 -17.23 -0.62
CA LEU A 68 -8.46 -16.78 0.28
C LEU A 68 -7.17 -17.56 0.01
N VAL A 69 -6.10 -16.82 -0.26
CA VAL A 69 -4.74 -17.33 -0.22
C VAL A 69 -4.12 -16.81 1.07
N ASP A 70 -3.66 -17.73 1.90
CA ASP A 70 -3.03 -17.41 3.17
C ASP A 70 -1.51 -17.49 3.00
N LEU A 71 -0.81 -16.39 3.32
CA LEU A 71 0.65 -16.38 3.39
C LEU A 71 1.10 -16.67 4.82
N PRO A 72 2.34 -17.15 5.03
CA PRO A 72 2.88 -17.29 6.38
C PRO A 72 2.71 -16.01 7.21
N ASP A 73 2.42 -16.19 8.50
CA ASP A 73 2.26 -15.13 9.49
C ASP A 73 1.08 -14.16 9.27
N SER A 74 0.23 -14.36 8.25
CA SER A 74 -0.92 -13.50 7.98
C SER A 74 -1.84 -13.34 9.19
N ASP A 75 -2.38 -12.14 9.39
CA ASP A 75 -3.27 -11.88 10.52
C ASP A 75 -4.63 -12.58 10.30
N PRO A 76 -5.02 -13.52 11.19
CA PRO A 76 -6.21 -14.33 10.97
C PRO A 76 -7.51 -13.50 11.10
N VAL A 77 -7.49 -12.39 11.85
CA VAL A 77 -8.67 -11.56 12.10
C VAL A 77 -9.06 -10.81 10.82
N THR A 78 -8.10 -10.12 10.21
CA THR A 78 -8.31 -9.37 8.97
C THR A 78 -8.63 -10.29 7.80
N LEU A 79 -7.93 -11.41 7.65
CA LEU A 79 -8.20 -12.38 6.57
C LEU A 79 -9.58 -13.01 6.70
N ALA A 80 -9.95 -13.49 7.89
CA ALA A 80 -11.26 -14.09 8.11
C ALA A 80 -12.38 -13.05 7.92
N PHE A 81 -12.18 -11.82 8.40
CA PHE A 81 -13.15 -10.74 8.26
C PHE A 81 -13.33 -10.34 6.79
N LEU A 82 -12.25 -9.97 6.10
CA LEU A 82 -12.29 -9.58 4.69
C LEU A 82 -12.81 -10.72 3.81
N GLY A 83 -12.39 -11.96 4.08
CA GLY A 83 -12.94 -13.14 3.43
C GLY A 83 -14.44 -13.31 3.63
N ALA A 84 -14.97 -12.99 4.82
CA ALA A 84 -16.40 -13.03 5.10
C ALA A 84 -17.19 -11.92 4.38
N VAL A 85 -16.65 -10.70 4.29
CA VAL A 85 -17.35 -9.56 3.68
C VAL A 85 -17.15 -9.45 2.16
N THR A 86 -16.20 -10.20 1.59
CA THR A 86 -15.91 -10.17 0.13
C THR A 86 -16.42 -11.38 -0.65
N VAL A 87 -17.21 -12.26 -0.05
CA VAL A 87 -17.66 -13.53 -0.68
C VAL A 87 -18.27 -13.32 -2.08
N THR A 88 -19.01 -12.22 -2.27
CA THR A 88 -19.72 -11.90 -3.52
C THR A 88 -19.10 -10.76 -4.32
N SER A 89 -17.95 -10.23 -3.87
CA SER A 89 -17.25 -9.10 -4.49
C SER A 89 -15.82 -9.44 -4.92
N GLY A 90 -15.60 -10.71 -5.28
CA GLY A 90 -14.35 -11.21 -5.85
C GLY A 90 -14.16 -10.84 -7.32
N TRP A 91 -12.93 -10.45 -7.65
CA TRP A 91 -12.46 -10.14 -8.99
C TRP A 91 -11.14 -10.85 -9.26
N GLU A 92 -11.04 -11.44 -10.44
CA GLU A 92 -9.82 -12.06 -10.96
C GLU A 92 -9.21 -11.12 -11.99
N PHE A 93 -8.03 -10.56 -11.70
CA PHE A 93 -7.21 -9.84 -12.65
C PHE A 93 -6.11 -10.77 -13.15
N LYS A 94 -6.16 -11.12 -14.43
CA LYS A 94 -5.25 -12.09 -15.02
C LYS A 94 -4.46 -11.48 -16.16
N VAL A 95 -3.18 -11.84 -16.21
CA VAL A 95 -2.24 -11.48 -17.27
C VAL A 95 -1.61 -12.76 -17.83
N ASP A 96 -1.69 -12.94 -19.14
CA ASP A 96 -1.09 -14.09 -19.81
C ASP A 96 0.44 -14.07 -19.71
N SER A 97 1.07 -15.24 -19.73
CA SER A 97 2.53 -15.32 -19.72
C SER A 97 3.14 -14.64 -20.96
N LYS A 98 4.29 -13.98 -20.78
CA LYS A 98 5.01 -13.22 -21.81
C LYS A 98 4.25 -11.99 -22.30
N PHE A 99 3.25 -11.54 -21.55
CA PHE A 99 2.58 -10.29 -21.84
C PHE A 99 3.55 -9.12 -21.63
N ASN A 100 3.52 -8.13 -22.51
CA ASN A 100 4.29 -6.90 -22.36
C ASN A 100 3.38 -5.71 -22.71
N SER A 101 3.44 -4.65 -21.92
CA SER A 101 2.71 -3.41 -22.18
C SER A 101 3.63 -2.19 -22.08
N ASP A 102 3.63 -1.37 -23.14
CA ASP A 102 4.30 -0.06 -23.17
C ASP A 102 3.53 1.04 -22.41
N MET A 103 2.32 0.74 -21.92
CA MET A 103 1.43 1.69 -21.24
C MET A 103 0.93 1.08 -19.93
N PRO A 104 0.87 1.85 -18.82
CA PRO A 104 0.31 1.35 -17.57
C PRO A 104 -1.16 0.95 -17.72
N LEU A 105 -1.57 -0.08 -17.00
CA LEU A 105 -2.95 -0.48 -16.83
C LEU A 105 -3.54 0.24 -15.62
N LEU A 106 -4.74 0.77 -15.75
CA LEU A 106 -5.49 1.43 -14.69
C LEU A 106 -6.69 0.57 -14.31
N LEU A 107 -6.60 -0.06 -13.13
CA LEU A 107 -7.70 -0.72 -12.45
C LEU A 107 -8.37 0.29 -11.51
N ASP A 108 -9.56 0.75 -11.88
CA ASP A 108 -10.31 1.76 -11.13
C ASP A 108 -11.34 1.07 -10.22
N ILE A 109 -11.27 1.36 -8.93
CA ILE A 109 -12.23 0.94 -7.90
C ILE A 109 -12.97 2.18 -7.39
N ASP A 110 -14.27 2.23 -7.66
CA ASP A 110 -15.18 3.22 -7.11
C ASP A 110 -15.93 2.64 -5.92
N THR A 111 -15.61 3.11 -4.72
CA THR A 111 -16.19 2.61 -3.47
C THR A 111 -17.68 2.94 -3.34
N GLY A 112 -18.18 3.90 -4.13
CA GLY A 112 -19.54 4.43 -4.01
C GLY A 112 -19.78 5.16 -2.68
N GLU A 113 -21.03 5.11 -2.22
CA GLU A 113 -21.48 5.61 -0.92
C GLU A 113 -21.64 4.43 0.07
N GLY A 114 -21.49 4.70 1.37
CA GLY A 114 -21.65 3.69 2.43
C GLY A 114 -20.47 2.73 2.56
N SER A 115 -20.73 1.52 3.08
CA SER A 115 -19.71 0.49 3.28
C SER A 115 -19.63 -0.46 2.08
N SER A 116 -18.45 -0.68 1.53
CA SER A 116 -18.23 -1.66 0.45
C SER A 116 -16.94 -2.45 0.62
N ALA A 117 -16.82 -3.59 -0.06
CA ALA A 117 -15.58 -4.36 -0.07
C ALA A 117 -15.30 -5.00 -1.44
N VAL A 118 -14.02 -5.23 -1.73
CA VAL A 118 -13.53 -5.93 -2.90
C VAL A 118 -12.45 -6.92 -2.49
N HIS A 119 -12.51 -8.11 -3.07
CA HIS A 119 -11.35 -8.99 -3.14
C HIS A 119 -10.85 -9.04 -4.57
N LEU A 120 -9.58 -8.69 -4.77
CA LEU A 120 -8.90 -8.71 -6.05
C LEU A 120 -7.80 -9.78 -6.01
N ASN A 121 -7.94 -10.84 -6.80
CA ASN A 121 -6.89 -11.83 -7.03
C ASN A 121 -6.08 -11.43 -8.28
N LEU A 122 -4.75 -11.43 -8.17
CA LEU A 122 -3.82 -11.12 -9.25
C LEU A 122 -3.11 -12.40 -9.69
N ASP A 123 -3.39 -12.86 -10.91
CA ASP A 123 -2.72 -13.98 -11.57
C ASP A 123 -1.83 -13.45 -12.70
N ILE A 124 -0.55 -13.23 -12.41
CA ILE A 124 0.40 -12.66 -13.37
C ILE A 124 1.26 -13.78 -13.96
N GLY A 125 1.03 -14.08 -15.23
CA GLY A 125 1.77 -15.11 -15.94
C GLY A 125 3.27 -14.83 -16.02
N SER A 126 4.07 -15.89 -16.13
CA SER A 126 5.54 -15.81 -16.17
C SER A 126 6.08 -14.97 -17.32
N LEU A 127 7.26 -14.38 -17.13
CA LEU A 127 7.99 -13.58 -18.12
C LEU A 127 7.20 -12.38 -18.64
N SER A 128 6.29 -11.83 -17.83
CA SER A 128 5.47 -10.69 -18.21
C SER A 128 6.10 -9.37 -17.75
N GLU A 129 5.86 -8.30 -18.48
CA GLU A 129 6.34 -6.96 -18.16
C GLU A 129 5.18 -5.96 -18.23
N LEU A 130 4.80 -5.40 -17.09
CA LEU A 130 3.66 -4.49 -17.01
C LEU A 130 3.71 -3.54 -15.81
N GLU A 131 2.91 -2.49 -15.90
CA GLU A 131 2.61 -1.60 -14.78
C GLU A 131 1.11 -1.63 -14.52
N LEU A 132 0.71 -1.85 -13.27
CA LEU A 132 -0.66 -1.84 -12.81
C LEU A 132 -0.85 -0.73 -11.77
N ILE A 133 -1.81 0.14 -12.02
CA ILE A 133 -2.28 1.16 -11.09
C ILE A 133 -3.65 0.71 -10.58
N THR A 134 -3.75 0.35 -9.30
CA THR A 134 -5.03 0.14 -8.63
C THR A 134 -5.44 1.45 -7.96
N ARG A 135 -6.38 2.19 -8.56
CA ARG A 135 -6.89 3.45 -8.02
C ARG A 135 -8.17 3.21 -7.23
N VAL A 136 -8.15 3.54 -5.94
CA VAL A 136 -9.32 3.46 -5.05
C VAL A 136 -9.84 4.87 -4.81
N ARG A 137 -11.08 5.15 -5.20
CA ARG A 137 -11.71 6.48 -5.05
C ARG A 137 -13.16 6.34 -4.58
N GLY A 138 -13.70 7.42 -4.03
CA GLY A 138 -15.10 7.52 -3.63
C GLY A 138 -15.27 8.20 -2.27
N GLU A 139 -16.50 8.18 -1.76
CA GLU A 139 -16.89 8.89 -0.53
C GLU A 139 -17.54 7.94 0.49
N GLY A 140 -17.28 6.64 0.36
CA GLY A 140 -17.82 5.62 1.26
C GLY A 140 -17.36 5.80 2.71
N ASP A 141 -18.22 5.42 3.65
CA ASP A 141 -17.92 5.47 5.10
C ASP A 141 -16.85 4.44 5.48
N TRP A 142 -16.84 3.31 4.77
CA TRP A 142 -15.90 2.23 4.99
C TRP A 142 -15.60 1.45 3.71
N PHE A 143 -14.34 1.09 3.48
CA PHE A 143 -13.94 0.26 2.36
C PHE A 143 -12.95 -0.83 2.78
N GLY A 144 -13.29 -2.07 2.45
CA GLY A 144 -12.41 -3.24 2.62
C GLY A 144 -11.79 -3.65 1.30
N LEU A 145 -10.46 -3.70 1.24
CA LEU A 145 -9.71 -4.17 0.08
C LEU A 145 -8.84 -5.36 0.47
N LEU A 146 -9.18 -6.53 -0.04
CA LEU A 146 -8.32 -7.70 0.01
C LEU A 146 -7.64 -7.86 -1.36
N ARG A 147 -6.32 -7.93 -1.39
CA ARG A 147 -5.55 -8.22 -2.60
C ARG A 147 -4.74 -9.47 -2.34
N THR A 148 -4.91 -10.48 -3.19
CA THR A 148 -4.11 -11.70 -3.15
C THR A 148 -3.51 -11.92 -4.52
N GLY A 149 -2.40 -12.65 -4.62
CA GLY A 149 -1.90 -12.99 -5.94
C GLY A 149 -0.50 -13.57 -5.98
N GLU A 150 -0.14 -14.02 -7.17
CA GLU A 150 1.18 -14.54 -7.51
C GLU A 150 1.75 -13.80 -8.71
N ILE A 151 3.01 -13.40 -8.59
CA ILE A 151 3.79 -12.81 -9.67
C ILE A 151 4.67 -13.89 -10.27
N GLY A 152 4.32 -14.34 -11.48
CA GLY A 152 4.97 -15.47 -12.13
C GLY A 152 6.47 -15.26 -12.40
N THR A 153 7.20 -16.37 -12.48
CA THR A 153 8.65 -16.41 -12.71
C THR A 153 9.16 -15.44 -13.77
N GLY A 154 10.23 -14.71 -13.44
CA GLY A 154 10.95 -13.82 -14.36
C GLY A 154 10.14 -12.64 -14.87
N SER A 155 9.02 -12.31 -14.22
CA SER A 155 8.20 -11.15 -14.57
C SER A 155 8.78 -9.87 -13.96
N VAL A 156 8.57 -8.74 -14.65
CA VAL A 156 8.91 -7.40 -14.18
C VAL A 156 7.61 -6.63 -14.01
N MET A 157 7.23 -6.32 -12.77
CA MET A 157 5.94 -5.70 -12.48
C MET A 157 6.08 -4.49 -11.58
N ASN A 158 5.44 -3.40 -11.98
CA ASN A 158 5.19 -2.27 -11.08
C ASN A 158 3.72 -2.31 -10.66
N ASP A 159 3.45 -2.55 -9.37
CA ASP A 159 2.11 -2.66 -8.79
C ASP A 159 1.85 -1.50 -7.82
N ILE A 160 1.11 -0.49 -8.25
CA ILE A 160 0.92 0.75 -7.50
C ILE A 160 -0.53 0.87 -7.04
N VAL A 161 -0.76 0.96 -5.73
CA VAL A 161 -2.08 1.24 -5.16
C VAL A 161 -2.17 2.70 -4.75
N VAL A 162 -3.24 3.35 -5.21
CA VAL A 162 -3.46 4.79 -5.05
C VAL A 162 -4.77 5.01 -4.31
N GLY A 163 -4.68 5.42 -3.05
CA GLY A 163 -5.82 5.65 -2.16
C GLY A 163 -6.30 7.10 -2.17
N LEU A 164 -7.47 7.33 -2.76
CA LEU A 164 -8.10 8.65 -2.99
C LEU A 164 -9.55 8.71 -2.47
N MET A 165 -9.89 7.90 -1.48
CA MET A 165 -11.16 8.06 -0.75
C MET A 165 -11.20 9.46 -0.13
N ARG A 166 -12.34 10.14 -0.19
CA ARG A 166 -12.46 11.53 0.30
C ARG A 166 -12.71 11.62 1.80
N GLN A 167 -13.21 10.54 2.40
CA GLN A 167 -13.53 10.40 3.82
C GLN A 167 -13.54 8.90 4.20
N GLY A 168 -13.90 8.60 5.44
CA GLY A 168 -14.21 7.24 5.88
C GLY A 168 -12.99 6.43 6.27
N THR A 169 -13.18 5.12 6.43
CA THR A 169 -12.13 4.18 6.85
C THR A 169 -11.78 3.20 5.75
N MET A 170 -10.49 3.02 5.46
CA MET A 170 -9.98 1.98 4.57
C MET A 170 -9.28 0.89 5.38
N LEU A 171 -9.71 -0.36 5.20
CA LEU A 171 -8.97 -1.56 5.61
C LEU A 171 -8.41 -2.21 4.35
N ARG A 172 -7.08 -2.34 4.26
CA ARG A 172 -6.38 -2.98 3.15
C ARG A 172 -5.55 -4.14 3.64
N VAL A 173 -5.65 -5.29 2.98
CA VAL A 173 -4.76 -6.42 3.17
C VAL A 173 -4.24 -6.85 1.81
N ASP A 174 -2.92 -6.91 1.66
CA ASP A 174 -2.25 -7.43 0.48
C ASP A 174 -1.43 -8.67 0.85
N SER A 175 -1.60 -9.74 0.09
CA SER A 175 -0.86 -10.99 0.23
C SER A 175 -0.30 -11.38 -1.14
N MET A 176 0.96 -11.02 -1.40
CA MET A 176 1.60 -11.16 -2.71
C MET A 176 2.75 -12.16 -2.66
N ASP A 177 2.69 -13.16 -3.53
CA ASP A 177 3.75 -14.13 -3.74
C ASP A 177 4.64 -13.72 -4.92
N ILE A 178 5.94 -13.61 -4.69
CA ILE A 178 6.92 -13.17 -5.68
C ILE A 178 7.71 -14.38 -6.18
N GLY A 179 7.44 -14.77 -7.43
CA GLY A 179 8.03 -15.94 -8.04
C GLY A 179 9.53 -15.81 -8.35
N ARG A 180 10.12 -16.93 -8.77
CA ARG A 180 11.55 -17.04 -9.12
C ARG A 180 11.99 -15.94 -10.06
N ASP A 181 13.12 -15.29 -9.77
CA ASP A 181 13.73 -14.24 -10.60
C ASP A 181 12.78 -13.08 -10.98
N ALA A 182 11.62 -12.95 -10.33
CA ALA A 182 10.69 -11.86 -10.58
C ALA A 182 11.18 -10.57 -9.91
N GLN A 183 10.93 -9.44 -10.57
CA GLN A 183 11.30 -8.10 -10.08
C GLN A 183 10.05 -7.25 -9.93
N VAL A 184 9.70 -6.95 -8.68
CA VAL A 184 8.48 -6.22 -8.37
C VAL A 184 8.78 -4.88 -7.73
N ARG A 185 8.12 -3.82 -8.19
CA ARG A 185 7.99 -2.56 -7.45
C ARG A 185 6.57 -2.47 -6.94
N ALA A 186 6.38 -2.52 -5.62
CA ALA A 186 5.07 -2.38 -5.00
C ALA A 186 4.95 -0.99 -4.39
N GLY A 187 4.04 -0.17 -4.91
CA GLY A 187 3.83 1.21 -4.48
C GLY A 187 2.56 1.40 -3.67
N THR A 188 2.63 2.24 -2.65
CA THR A 188 1.45 2.81 -1.99
C THR A 188 1.54 4.33 -2.04
N VAL A 189 0.56 4.94 -2.70
CA VAL A 189 0.35 6.39 -2.69
C VAL A 189 -0.96 6.65 -1.95
N SER A 190 -0.87 7.34 -0.82
CA SER A 190 -2.03 7.54 0.05
C SER A 190 -2.14 9.00 0.47
N SER A 191 -3.27 9.61 0.15
CA SER A 191 -3.63 10.98 0.57
C SER A 191 -5.13 11.12 0.88
N GLY A 192 -5.82 9.98 1.00
CA GLY A 192 -7.27 9.88 1.16
C GLY A 192 -7.67 9.06 2.40
N SER A 193 -8.97 9.10 2.72
CA SER A 193 -9.63 8.57 3.92
C SER A 193 -9.32 9.34 5.21
N ASP A 194 -10.23 9.25 6.19
CA ASP A 194 -9.99 9.74 7.54
C ASP A 194 -9.10 8.78 8.31
N ARG A 195 -9.21 7.48 8.01
CA ARG A 195 -8.41 6.43 8.63
C ARG A 195 -8.06 5.34 7.63
N THR A 196 -6.78 4.95 7.59
CA THR A 196 -6.32 3.78 6.86
C THR A 196 -5.66 2.81 7.82
N LYS A 197 -5.99 1.52 7.70
CA LYS A 197 -5.17 0.41 8.19
C LYS A 197 -4.82 -0.49 7.01
N ALA A 198 -3.53 -0.60 6.72
CA ALA A 198 -2.99 -1.50 5.71
C ALA A 198 -2.11 -2.57 6.37
N ASP A 199 -2.25 -3.82 5.91
CA ASP A 199 -1.33 -4.93 6.16
C ASP A 199 -0.84 -5.44 4.80
N LEU A 200 0.43 -5.18 4.47
CA LEU A 200 1.00 -5.39 3.14
C LEU A 200 2.10 -6.45 3.22
N ARG A 201 1.85 -7.64 2.68
CA ARG A 201 2.72 -8.80 2.83
C ARG A 201 3.26 -9.28 1.50
N TYR A 202 4.57 -9.47 1.47
CA TYR A 202 5.31 -9.94 0.30
C TYR A 202 6.13 -11.17 0.66
N LEU A 203 5.85 -12.29 0.00
CA LEU A 203 6.58 -13.54 0.18
C LEU A 203 7.55 -13.77 -0.98
N LEU A 204 8.84 -13.92 -0.66
CA LEU A 204 9.91 -14.29 -1.59
C LEU A 204 10.26 -15.76 -1.33
N LYS A 205 9.42 -16.70 -1.78
CA LYS A 205 9.59 -18.15 -1.55
C LYS A 205 10.43 -18.86 -2.62
N GLU A 206 10.84 -18.15 -3.66
CA GLU A 206 11.65 -18.70 -4.74
C GLU A 206 12.93 -17.91 -4.95
N ILE A 207 13.97 -18.60 -5.42
CA ILE A 207 15.30 -18.02 -5.64
C ILE A 207 15.25 -16.83 -6.60
N GLY A 208 16.06 -15.80 -6.31
CA GLY A 208 16.21 -14.64 -7.21
C GLY A 208 15.05 -13.64 -7.15
N GLY A 209 13.98 -13.93 -6.40
CA GLY A 209 12.85 -13.01 -6.23
C GLY A 209 13.30 -11.68 -5.63
N SER A 210 12.77 -10.58 -6.17
CA SER A 210 13.12 -9.23 -5.73
C SER A 210 11.89 -8.34 -5.59
N VAL A 211 11.78 -7.62 -4.48
CA VAL A 211 10.71 -6.62 -4.27
C VAL A 211 11.25 -5.29 -3.76
N ARG A 212 10.84 -4.19 -4.39
CA ARG A 212 11.00 -2.84 -3.86
C ARG A 212 9.65 -2.30 -3.42
N VAL A 213 9.47 -2.06 -2.13
CA VAL A 213 8.25 -1.49 -1.57
C VAL A 213 8.44 0.02 -1.38
N LEU A 214 7.53 0.81 -1.93
CA LEU A 214 7.64 2.27 -2.03
C LEU A 214 6.40 2.94 -1.42
N GLY A 215 6.60 3.80 -0.42
CA GLY A 215 5.53 4.59 0.19
C GLY A 215 5.66 6.07 -0.10
N SER A 216 4.57 6.70 -0.55
CA SER A 216 4.40 8.15 -0.62
C SER A 216 3.07 8.50 0.06
N VAL A 217 3.14 8.89 1.33
CA VAL A 217 1.97 9.10 2.18
C VAL A 217 1.86 10.56 2.59
N LEU A 218 0.69 11.15 2.40
CA LEU A 218 0.37 12.52 2.80
C LEU A 218 -0.79 12.52 3.78
N GLY A 219 -0.50 12.79 5.05
CA GLY A 219 -1.48 12.99 6.12
C GLY A 219 -1.74 14.48 6.36
N ALA A 220 -3.01 14.84 6.56
CA ALA A 220 -3.43 16.19 6.88
C ALA A 220 -4.66 16.21 7.80
N GLY A 221 -4.99 17.39 8.35
CA GLY A 221 -6.16 17.53 9.23
C GLY A 221 -6.04 16.62 10.45
N SER A 222 -6.98 15.69 10.61
CA SER A 222 -6.99 14.69 11.69
C SER A 222 -6.87 13.25 11.17
N MET A 223 -6.31 13.06 9.97
CA MET A 223 -6.15 11.74 9.35
C MET A 223 -5.28 10.81 10.21
N HIS A 224 -5.59 9.52 10.21
CA HIS A 224 -4.81 8.47 10.86
C HIS A 224 -4.45 7.36 9.86
N LEU A 225 -3.22 7.33 9.37
CA LEU A 225 -2.79 6.45 8.28
C LEU A 225 -1.75 5.44 8.79
N ASP A 226 -2.16 4.19 8.98
CA ASP A 226 -1.35 3.10 9.53
C ASP A 226 -1.06 2.07 8.44
N HIS A 227 0.21 1.92 8.08
CA HIS A 227 0.69 0.95 7.10
C HIS A 227 1.69 0.02 7.75
N HIS A 228 1.34 -1.27 7.76
CA HIS A 228 2.20 -2.35 8.19
C HIS A 228 2.70 -3.08 6.95
N VAL A 229 4.02 -3.16 6.78
CA VAL A 229 4.65 -3.87 5.67
C VAL A 229 5.44 -5.03 6.24
N GLU A 230 5.24 -6.22 5.68
CA GLU A 230 6.05 -7.40 5.97
C GLU A 230 6.65 -7.95 4.67
N ILE A 231 7.96 -8.22 4.69
CA ILE A 231 8.67 -8.87 3.60
C ILE A 231 9.36 -10.10 4.16
N LEU A 232 8.94 -11.26 3.69
CA LEU A 232 9.44 -12.56 4.10
C LEU A 232 10.35 -13.16 3.02
N HIS A 233 11.64 -13.28 3.35
CA HIS A 233 12.63 -13.99 2.55
C HIS A 233 12.70 -15.45 2.98
N ASP A 234 12.13 -16.34 2.17
CA ASP A 234 12.06 -17.79 2.41
C ASP A 234 12.78 -18.61 1.31
N ALA A 235 13.65 -17.95 0.55
CA ALA A 235 14.51 -18.57 -0.45
C ALA A 235 15.88 -17.88 -0.57
N PRO A 236 16.90 -18.59 -1.08
CA PRO A 236 18.21 -18.01 -1.36
C PRO A 236 18.18 -16.88 -2.39
N GLU A 237 19.20 -16.02 -2.36
CA GLU A 237 19.47 -14.97 -3.35
C GLU A 237 18.24 -14.08 -3.58
N THR A 238 17.54 -13.70 -2.51
CA THR A 238 16.35 -12.86 -2.55
C THR A 238 16.67 -11.43 -2.12
N PHE A 239 16.05 -10.43 -2.76
CA PHE A 239 16.41 -9.03 -2.59
C PHE A 239 15.20 -8.18 -2.19
N SER A 240 15.37 -7.30 -1.19
CA SER A 240 14.31 -6.36 -0.84
C SER A 240 14.80 -4.97 -0.47
N ARG A 241 14.02 -3.96 -0.86
CA ARG A 241 14.20 -2.56 -0.45
C ARG A 241 12.85 -1.97 -0.08
N LEU A 242 12.69 -1.52 1.14
CA LEU A 242 11.54 -0.74 1.60
C LEU A 242 11.95 0.72 1.75
N SER A 243 11.28 1.63 1.05
CA SER A 243 11.51 3.07 1.17
C SER A 243 10.18 3.78 1.36
N TRP A 244 9.99 4.38 2.52
CA TRP A 244 8.71 4.93 2.92
C TRP A 244 8.84 6.41 3.29
N HIS A 245 8.11 7.26 2.59
CA HIS A 245 8.07 8.69 2.87
C HIS A 245 6.67 9.11 3.32
N SER A 246 6.58 9.71 4.50
CA SER A 246 5.32 10.25 5.03
C SER A 246 5.47 11.74 5.32
N ALA A 247 4.57 12.57 4.80
CA ALA A 247 4.43 13.97 5.19
C ALA A 247 3.16 14.14 6.02
N CYS A 248 3.25 14.76 7.19
CA CYS A 248 2.14 14.85 8.16
C CYS A 248 1.88 16.29 8.56
N GLY A 249 0.70 16.82 8.26
CA GLY A 249 0.26 18.17 8.68
C GLY A 249 -1.01 18.17 9.51
N GLY A 250 -1.33 19.31 10.11
CA GLY A 250 -2.43 19.43 11.08
C GLY A 250 -2.16 18.62 12.35
N GLY A 251 -3.19 17.93 12.86
CA GLY A 251 -3.09 16.91 13.90
C GLY A 251 -3.14 15.49 13.34
N SER A 252 -2.66 15.29 12.11
CA SER A 252 -2.64 13.96 11.48
C SER A 252 -1.56 13.07 12.06
N ARG A 253 -1.78 11.77 11.97
CA ARG A 253 -0.85 10.74 12.41
C ARG A 253 -0.57 9.74 11.29
N THR A 254 0.70 9.48 11.04
CA THR A 254 1.12 8.33 10.22
C THR A 254 1.87 7.30 11.06
N VAL A 255 1.66 6.04 10.75
CA VAL A 255 2.36 4.91 11.36
C VAL A 255 2.89 4.05 10.23
N GLY A 256 4.20 3.89 10.16
CA GLY A 256 4.88 2.99 9.22
C GLY A 256 5.62 1.90 9.98
N THR A 257 5.14 0.67 9.90
CA THR A 257 5.84 -0.51 10.42
C THR A 257 6.45 -1.29 9.26
N GLY A 258 7.70 -1.72 9.40
CA GLY A 258 8.38 -2.54 8.41
C GLY A 258 9.03 -3.76 9.06
N MET A 259 8.44 -4.95 8.89
CA MET A 259 9.05 -6.20 9.28
C MET A 259 9.82 -6.79 8.10
N LEU A 260 11.14 -6.92 8.21
CA LEU A 260 11.92 -7.74 7.28
C LEU A 260 12.35 -9.02 8.00
N LYS A 261 11.88 -10.15 7.47
CA LYS A 261 12.13 -11.47 8.04
C LYS A 261 12.93 -12.30 7.04
N VAL A 262 14.10 -12.79 7.47
CA VAL A 262 14.98 -13.66 6.68
C VAL A 262 15.06 -15.01 7.36
N MET A 263 14.45 -16.01 6.72
CA MET A 263 14.38 -17.38 7.23
C MET A 263 15.71 -18.11 7.12
N ASP A 264 15.91 -19.12 7.96
CA ASP A 264 17.02 -20.07 7.83
C ASP A 264 16.99 -20.74 6.46
N GLY A 265 18.12 -20.78 5.75
CA GLY A 265 18.20 -21.26 4.37
C GLY A 265 18.14 -20.17 3.30
N SER A 266 17.75 -18.94 3.63
CA SER A 266 17.70 -17.78 2.72
C SER A 266 19.08 -17.16 2.46
N LYS A 267 20.06 -18.00 2.12
CA LYS A 267 21.46 -17.60 1.87
C LYS A 267 21.55 -16.59 0.74
N GLY A 268 22.41 -15.60 0.89
CA GLY A 268 22.57 -14.53 -0.10
C GLY A 268 21.46 -13.47 -0.06
N ALA A 269 20.52 -13.55 0.89
CA ALA A 269 19.50 -12.50 1.03
C ALA A 269 20.12 -11.13 1.31
N ASP A 270 19.56 -10.09 0.68
CA ASP A 270 19.93 -8.69 0.87
C ASP A 270 18.66 -7.86 1.07
N ALA A 271 18.48 -7.33 2.28
CA ALA A 271 17.27 -6.64 2.69
C ALA A 271 17.61 -5.28 3.33
N ALA A 272 16.91 -4.23 2.95
CA ALA A 272 17.04 -2.94 3.63
C ALA A 272 15.72 -2.18 3.68
N GLN A 273 15.51 -1.43 4.76
CA GLN A 273 14.35 -0.56 4.94
C GLN A 273 14.75 0.84 5.40
N ILE A 274 14.08 1.86 4.87
CA ILE A 274 14.25 3.24 5.31
C ILE A 274 12.92 3.97 5.37
N PHE A 275 12.70 4.67 6.48
CA PHE A 275 11.55 5.54 6.69
C PHE A 275 12.02 6.99 6.81
N HIS A 276 11.41 7.88 6.04
CA HIS A 276 11.56 9.31 6.20
C HIS A 276 10.21 9.92 6.52
N ASN A 277 10.14 10.72 7.58
CA ASN A 277 8.93 11.44 7.94
C ASN A 277 9.18 12.95 8.03
N LEU A 278 8.31 13.70 7.37
CA LEU A 278 8.30 15.15 7.33
C LEU A 278 7.13 15.68 8.16
N LEU A 279 7.43 16.30 9.31
CA LEU A 279 6.45 16.91 10.20
C LEU A 279 6.16 18.36 9.75
N LEU A 280 4.91 18.65 9.44
CA LEU A 280 4.49 19.92 8.84
C LEU A 280 3.83 20.89 9.85
N SER A 281 3.60 20.45 11.08
CA SER A 281 2.99 21.18 12.20
C SER A 281 3.36 20.57 13.55
N ASP A 282 3.21 21.32 14.64
CA ASP A 282 3.55 20.91 16.00
C ASP A 282 2.68 19.75 16.53
N ASP A 283 1.44 19.63 16.03
CA ASP A 283 0.49 18.59 16.43
C ASP A 283 0.58 17.31 15.57
N ALA A 284 1.44 17.29 14.54
CA ALA A 284 1.57 16.14 13.66
C ALA A 284 2.40 15.03 14.31
N GLU A 285 1.97 13.77 14.13
CA GLU A 285 2.67 12.59 14.62
C GLU A 285 3.10 11.70 13.45
N ALA A 286 4.34 11.21 13.50
CA ALA A 286 4.82 10.21 12.55
C ALA A 286 5.63 9.15 13.30
N ASP A 287 5.09 7.94 13.36
CA ASP A 287 5.73 6.78 13.97
C ASP A 287 6.38 5.91 12.89
N SER A 288 7.66 5.58 13.05
CA SER A 288 8.32 4.56 12.24
C SER A 288 8.86 3.44 13.12
N ILE A 289 8.45 2.23 12.80
CA ILE A 289 8.77 1.02 13.56
C ILE A 289 9.43 0.00 12.61
N PRO A 290 10.74 0.16 12.32
CA PRO A 290 11.48 -0.81 11.54
C PRO A 290 11.89 -2.01 12.41
N GLU A 291 11.51 -3.20 11.99
CA GLU A 291 11.72 -4.48 12.67
C GLU A 291 12.54 -5.42 11.75
N LEU A 292 13.46 -6.18 12.35
CA LEU A 292 14.35 -7.10 11.63
C LEU A 292 14.43 -8.43 12.38
N GLU A 293 14.09 -9.51 11.68
CA GLU A 293 14.28 -10.89 12.16
C GLU A 293 15.15 -11.65 11.17
N VAL A 294 16.42 -11.88 11.51
CA VAL A 294 17.39 -12.54 10.61
C VAL A 294 17.83 -13.85 11.25
N LEU A 295 17.33 -14.96 10.71
CA LEU A 295 17.62 -16.32 11.18
C LEU A 295 18.79 -16.96 10.40
N GLU A 296 19.08 -16.47 9.20
CA GLU A 296 20.19 -16.95 8.35
C GLU A 296 21.50 -16.17 8.61
N HIS A 297 22.62 -16.88 8.57
CA HIS A 297 23.96 -16.32 8.83
C HIS A 297 24.70 -15.89 7.56
N GLU A 298 24.41 -16.50 6.41
CA GLU A 298 25.05 -16.23 5.13
C GLU A 298 24.28 -15.20 4.30
N VAL A 299 23.82 -14.11 4.93
CA VAL A 299 23.18 -12.96 4.25
C VAL A 299 24.22 -11.98 3.69
N VAL A 300 23.88 -11.27 2.61
CA VAL A 300 24.72 -10.19 2.08
C VAL A 300 24.66 -8.97 3.00
N GLY A 301 23.47 -8.61 3.45
CA GLY A 301 23.24 -7.47 4.33
C GLY A 301 21.79 -7.32 4.75
N CYS A 302 21.59 -6.87 5.98
CA CYS A 302 20.29 -6.46 6.50
C CYS A 302 20.46 -5.09 7.17
N GLY A 303 19.67 -4.10 6.75
CA GLY A 303 19.79 -2.73 7.25
C GLY A 303 18.44 -2.07 7.49
N HIS A 304 18.40 -1.18 8.47
CA HIS A 304 17.23 -0.33 8.70
C HIS A 304 17.64 1.09 9.08
N GLY A 305 16.79 2.06 8.75
CA GLY A 305 16.98 3.45 9.11
C GLY A 305 15.66 4.18 9.23
N THR A 306 15.62 5.18 10.10
CA THR A 306 14.50 6.12 10.19
C THR A 306 15.04 7.52 10.41
N ALA A 307 14.46 8.50 9.73
CA ALA A 307 14.73 9.91 9.92
C ALA A 307 13.41 10.67 10.00
N ASN A 308 13.26 11.46 11.06
CA ASN A 308 12.08 12.27 11.32
C ASN A 308 12.55 13.71 11.49
N GLY A 309 11.86 14.65 10.85
CA GLY A 309 12.21 16.06 10.99
C GLY A 309 11.15 16.99 10.44
N PRO A 310 11.19 18.27 10.85
CA PRO A 310 10.40 19.31 10.21
C PRO A 310 10.98 19.64 8.83
N ILE A 311 10.30 20.54 8.12
CA ILE A 311 10.88 21.19 6.93
C ILE A 311 12.16 21.94 7.33
N ASP A 312 13.18 21.80 6.50
CA ASP A 312 14.43 22.55 6.62
C ASP A 312 14.18 24.06 6.36
N GLU A 313 14.35 24.86 7.40
CA GLU A 313 14.12 26.31 7.36
C GLU A 313 15.04 27.03 6.37
N ASP A 314 16.27 26.55 6.15
CA ASP A 314 17.20 27.14 5.19
C ASP A 314 16.73 26.89 3.75
N GLN A 315 16.19 25.70 3.48
CA GLN A 315 15.58 25.39 2.17
C GLN A 315 14.33 26.25 1.92
N LEU A 316 13.48 26.40 2.94
CA LEU A 316 12.29 27.23 2.88
C LEU A 316 12.65 28.71 2.62
N PHE A 317 13.60 29.25 3.40
CA PHE A 317 14.08 30.62 3.24
C PHE A 317 14.70 30.84 1.86
N TYR A 318 15.49 29.88 1.35
CA TYR A 318 16.09 29.97 0.03
C TYR A 318 15.05 30.10 -1.08
N LEU A 319 13.98 29.30 -1.05
CA LEU A 319 12.89 29.38 -2.02
C LEU A 319 12.13 30.71 -1.92
N GLN A 320 11.84 31.18 -0.71
CA GLN A 320 11.20 32.47 -0.49
C GLN A 320 12.05 33.64 -1.02
N ALA A 321 13.36 33.60 -0.81
CA ALA A 321 14.30 34.60 -1.34
C ALA A 321 14.36 34.62 -2.88
N ARG A 322 13.87 33.55 -3.55
CA ARG A 322 13.72 33.48 -5.01
C ARG A 322 12.33 33.89 -5.50
N GLY A 323 11.48 34.39 -4.60
CA GLY A 323 10.21 35.03 -4.94
C GLY A 323 8.98 34.13 -4.83
N LEU A 324 9.13 32.90 -4.32
CA LEU A 324 7.98 32.07 -3.96
C LEU A 324 7.36 32.61 -2.68
N ASP A 325 6.04 32.62 -2.59
CA ASP A 325 5.41 32.90 -1.31
C ASP A 325 5.65 31.73 -0.32
N PRO A 326 5.49 31.94 0.99
CA PRO A 326 5.74 30.90 1.98
C PRO A 326 4.95 29.59 1.79
N SER A 327 3.71 29.67 1.30
CA SER A 327 2.85 28.51 1.08
C SER A 327 3.28 27.73 -0.17
N GLU A 328 3.60 28.43 -1.25
CA GLU A 328 4.18 27.84 -2.47
C GLU A 328 5.53 27.15 -2.17
N ALA A 329 6.42 27.83 -1.44
CA ALA A 329 7.71 27.28 -1.07
C ALA A 329 7.57 26.00 -0.23
N LYS A 330 6.65 26.00 0.76
CA LYS A 330 6.33 24.81 1.56
C LYS A 330 5.82 23.67 0.69
N ARG A 331 4.89 23.97 -0.24
CA ARG A 331 4.31 22.98 -1.15
C ARG A 331 5.37 22.34 -2.05
N VAL A 332 6.29 23.13 -2.59
CA VAL A 332 7.41 22.62 -3.41
C VAL A 332 8.29 21.66 -2.61
N LEU A 333 8.60 21.97 -1.35
CA LEU A 333 9.42 21.08 -0.51
C LEU A 333 8.69 19.78 -0.15
N ILE A 334 7.39 19.84 0.15
CA ILE A 334 6.57 18.64 0.40
C ILE A 334 6.49 17.78 -0.87
N ALA A 335 6.23 18.40 -2.02
CA ALA A 335 6.15 17.71 -3.29
C ALA A 335 7.48 17.03 -3.64
N ALA A 336 8.60 17.75 -3.49
CA ALA A 336 9.94 17.19 -3.72
C ALA A 336 10.25 16.02 -2.77
N PHE A 337 9.86 16.13 -1.50
CA PHE A 337 10.03 15.08 -0.50
C PHE A 337 9.25 13.81 -0.85
N LEU A 338 7.97 13.92 -1.18
CA LEU A 338 7.13 12.76 -1.54
C LEU A 338 7.48 12.18 -2.92
N ASN A 339 7.94 13.02 -3.85
CA ASN A 339 8.38 12.59 -5.17
C ASN A 339 9.60 11.66 -5.14
N SER A 340 10.39 11.65 -4.06
CA SER A 340 11.57 10.79 -3.93
C SER A 340 11.23 9.31 -4.14
N THR A 341 10.07 8.84 -3.65
CA THR A 341 9.60 7.46 -3.86
C THR A 341 8.74 7.32 -5.10
N LEU A 342 7.96 8.35 -5.48
CA LEU A 342 7.15 8.31 -6.71
C LEU A 342 8.01 8.10 -7.96
N SER A 343 9.17 8.76 -8.04
CA SER A 343 10.11 8.63 -9.18
C SER A 343 10.70 7.23 -9.34
N ASP A 344 10.64 6.43 -8.28
CA ASP A 344 11.14 5.06 -8.24
C ASP A 344 10.05 4.03 -8.56
N MET A 345 8.77 4.43 -8.68
CA MET A 345 7.63 3.51 -8.81
C MET A 345 7.49 2.85 -10.17
N GLY A 346 8.02 3.45 -11.25
CA GLY A 346 8.01 2.83 -12.56
C GLY A 346 8.38 3.78 -13.70
N SER A 347 7.67 3.69 -14.81
CA SER A 347 7.93 4.44 -16.04
C SER A 347 7.68 5.94 -15.89
N GLU A 348 8.19 6.72 -16.84
CA GLU A 348 7.93 8.16 -16.96
C GLU A 348 6.43 8.46 -17.06
N ALA A 349 5.67 7.65 -17.82
CA ALA A 349 4.22 7.83 -17.96
C ALA A 349 3.48 7.63 -16.64
N LEU A 350 3.87 6.62 -15.85
CA LEU A 350 3.34 6.39 -14.50
C LEU A 350 3.74 7.53 -13.56
N HIS A 351 5.01 7.94 -13.60
CA HIS A 351 5.54 9.02 -12.76
C HIS A 351 4.85 10.36 -13.02
N ASP A 352 4.71 10.77 -14.28
CA ASP A 352 4.01 11.99 -14.69
C ASP A 352 2.57 12.01 -14.16
N TRP A 353 1.87 10.88 -14.27
CA TRP A 353 0.52 10.74 -13.76
C TRP A 353 0.45 10.87 -12.23
N LEU A 354 1.40 10.26 -11.50
CA LEU A 354 1.49 10.36 -10.05
C LEU A 354 1.82 11.79 -9.58
N ILE A 355 2.65 12.53 -10.31
CA ILE A 355 3.00 13.92 -9.99
C ILE A 355 1.80 14.86 -10.17
N VAL A 356 1.03 14.69 -11.24
CA VAL A 356 -0.21 15.45 -11.44
C VAL A 356 -1.18 15.18 -10.29
N LEU A 357 -1.31 13.92 -9.87
CA LEU A 357 -2.16 13.55 -8.74
C LEU A 357 -1.68 14.17 -7.42
N LEU A 358 -0.39 14.07 -7.10
CA LEU A 358 0.19 14.65 -5.89
C LEU A 358 -0.05 16.17 -5.83
N SER A 359 0.14 16.86 -6.95
CA SER A 359 -0.07 18.31 -7.06
C SER A 359 -1.52 18.69 -6.75
N SER A 360 -2.47 17.94 -7.31
CA SER A 360 -3.91 18.10 -7.06
C SER A 360 -4.28 17.88 -5.58
N GLU A 361 -3.69 16.87 -4.94
CA GLU A 361 -3.98 16.58 -3.52
C GLU A 361 -3.34 17.60 -2.57
N LEU A 362 -2.15 18.12 -2.88
CA LEU A 362 -1.54 19.22 -2.13
C LEU A 362 -2.37 20.51 -2.22
N GLU A 363 -2.85 20.87 -3.42
CA GLU A 363 -3.75 22.01 -3.61
C GLU A 363 -5.03 21.90 -2.79
N ARG A 364 -5.63 20.71 -2.77
CA ARG A 364 -6.83 20.44 -1.99
C ARG A 364 -6.59 20.64 -0.49
N LEU A 365 -5.47 20.13 0.03
CA LEU A 365 -5.19 20.18 1.46
C LEU A 365 -4.91 21.61 1.96
N ASP A 366 -4.27 22.46 1.16
CA ASP A 366 -4.08 23.87 1.51
C ASP A 366 -5.41 24.62 1.69
N SER A 367 -6.44 24.27 0.92
CA SER A 367 -7.80 24.83 1.10
C SER A 367 -8.48 24.41 2.41
N SER A 368 -8.02 23.31 3.03
CA SER A 368 -8.52 22.80 4.31
C SER A 368 -7.71 23.27 5.53
N ILE A 369 -6.47 23.73 5.31
CA ILE A 369 -5.58 24.29 6.35
C ILE A 369 -5.86 25.79 6.58
N GLY A 370 -6.53 26.46 5.63
CA GLY A 370 -6.81 27.90 5.64
C GLY A 370 -8.11 28.35 6.32
N ASN A 371 -8.85 27.49 7.04
CA ASN A 371 -10.08 27.85 7.76
C ASN A 371 -9.99 27.63 9.27
#